data_AF-A0A1I9GB62-F1
#
_entry.id   AF-A0A1I9GB62-F1
#
_cell.length_a   1.000
_cell.length_b   1.000
_cell.length_c   1.000
_cell.angle_alpha   90.00
_cell.angle_beta   90.00
_cell.angle_gamma   90.00
#
_symmetry.space_group_name_H-M   'P 1'
#
loop_
_entity.id
_entity.type
_entity.pdbx_description
1 polymer ?
#
loop_
_entity_poly.entity_id
_entity_poly.type
_entity_poly.pdbx_seq_one_letter_code
_entity_poly.pdbx_strand_id
1 'polypeptide(L)'
;MVTNWEPWSLCSATCGKGIRMRSRVYVFPIKAQMFRCHRQTIERQFCNAEISECRDSDAFNSKCSVSGWSPWTECSVTCGYGTRSRSRIFKEFDSNNDTCPNVELIRKDICIG
;
A
#
# COMPACT_ATOMS: atom_id res chain seq x y z
N MET A 1 -9.24 4.00 37.96
CA MET A 1 -8.55 5.24 37.50
C MET A 1 -7.55 4.87 36.42
N VAL A 2 -7.42 5.69 35.37
CA VAL A 2 -6.44 5.52 34.28
C VAL A 2 -5.38 6.62 34.36
N THR A 3 -4.18 6.36 33.83
CA THR A 3 -3.13 7.35 33.70
C THR A 3 -3.50 8.40 32.65
N ASN A 4 -2.71 9.47 32.60
CA ASN A 4 -2.72 10.36 31.45
C ASN A 4 -2.32 9.60 30.18
N TRP A 5 -2.78 10.11 29.05
CA TRP A 5 -2.40 9.59 27.74
C TRP A 5 -0.92 9.83 27.48
N GLU A 6 -0.26 8.82 26.97
CA GLU A 6 1.06 8.96 26.38
C GLU A 6 0.98 9.84 25.11
N PRO A 7 2.12 10.43 24.68
CA PRO A 7 2.20 11.11 23.40
C PRO A 7 1.76 10.20 22.25
N TRP A 8 1.27 10.81 21.17
CA TRP A 8 0.97 10.07 19.96
C TRP A 8 2.23 9.42 19.37
N SER A 9 2.10 8.18 18.93
CA SER A 9 3.12 7.52 18.13
C SER A 9 3.36 8.27 16.81
N LEU A 10 4.48 7.96 16.16
CA LEU A 10 4.68 8.30 14.76
C LEU A 10 3.55 7.73 13.90
N CYS A 11 3.33 8.34 12.73
CA CYS A 11 2.36 7.83 11.77
C CYS A 11 2.81 6.45 11.29
N SER A 12 1.89 5.49 11.21
CA SER A 12 2.21 4.12 10.77
C SER A 12 2.76 4.06 9.35
N ALA A 13 2.45 5.06 8.54
CA ALA A 13 2.92 5.20 7.17
C ALA A 13 3.97 6.31 7.10
N THR A 14 5.01 6.09 6.31
CA THR A 14 6.02 7.09 5.95
C THR A 14 5.56 7.98 4.79
N CYS A 15 4.53 7.54 4.06
CA CYS A 15 3.90 8.28 2.97
C CYS A 15 2.36 8.16 2.99
N GLY A 16 1.68 9.12 2.37
CA GLY A 16 0.23 9.11 2.23
C GLY A 16 -0.53 9.24 3.56
N LYS A 17 -1.65 8.51 3.65
CA LYS A 17 -2.51 8.45 4.83
C LYS A 17 -2.12 7.24 5.67
N GLY A 18 -1.88 7.46 6.96
CA GLY A 18 -1.60 6.42 7.93
C GLY A 18 -2.46 6.55 9.18
N ILE A 19 -2.12 5.77 10.20
CA ILE A 19 -2.77 5.79 11.51
C ILE A 19 -1.70 5.95 12.58
N ARG A 20 -1.96 6.81 13.57
CA ARG A 20 -1.16 6.92 14.78
C ARG A 20 -1.95 6.45 15.98
N MET A 21 -1.26 5.98 17.01
CA MET A 21 -1.87 5.44 18.21
C MET A 21 -1.30 6.09 19.45
N ARG A 22 -2.10 6.17 20.50
CA ARG A 22 -1.63 6.49 21.84
C ARG A 22 -2.21 5.52 22.84
N SER A 23 -1.46 5.27 23.91
CA SER A 23 -1.81 4.35 24.99
C SER A 23 -1.91 5.06 26.33
N ARG A 24 -2.71 4.50 27.21
CA ARG A 24 -2.73 4.80 28.65
C ARG A 24 -3.02 3.51 29.40
N VAL A 25 -2.59 3.44 30.65
CA VAL A 25 -2.77 2.25 31.48
C VAL A 25 -3.67 2.54 32.67
N TYR A 26 -4.13 1.49 33.34
CA TYR A 26 -4.78 1.63 34.63
C TYR A 26 -3.73 1.92 35.70
N VAL A 27 -4.00 2.90 36.55
CA VAL A 27 -3.13 3.19 37.72
C VAL A 27 -3.03 1.97 38.63
N PHE A 28 -4.11 1.18 38.71
CA PHE A 28 -4.17 -0.07 39.47
C PHE A 28 -4.65 -1.21 38.58
N PRO A 29 -3.77 -1.88 37.82
CA PRO A 29 -4.15 -2.87 36.81
C PRO A 29 -4.85 -4.10 37.43
N ILE A 30 -4.38 -4.58 38.58
CA ILE A 30 -4.95 -5.73 39.28
C ILE A 30 -6.40 -5.43 39.73
N LYS A 31 -6.63 -4.26 40.33
CA LYS A 31 -7.99 -3.83 40.73
C LYS A 31 -8.88 -3.63 39.51
N ALA A 32 -8.36 -3.04 38.44
CA ALA A 32 -9.12 -2.84 37.21
C ALA A 32 -9.57 -4.18 36.61
N GLN A 33 -8.72 -5.21 36.63
CA GLN A 33 -9.07 -6.55 36.19
C GLN A 33 -10.10 -7.21 37.11
N MET A 34 -9.91 -7.14 38.43
CA MET A 34 -10.81 -7.73 39.42
C MET A 34 -12.23 -7.16 39.32
N PHE A 35 -12.34 -5.84 39.14
CA PHE A 35 -13.62 -5.14 38.95
C PHE A 35 -14.09 -5.08 37.49
N ARG A 36 -13.41 -5.79 36.58
CA ARG A 36 -13.68 -5.80 35.13
C ARG A 36 -13.95 -4.38 34.59
N CYS A 37 -12.99 -3.49 34.78
CA CYS A 37 -13.04 -2.14 34.22
C CYS A 37 -12.86 -2.21 32.69
N HIS A 38 -13.79 -1.63 31.94
CA HIS A 38 -13.79 -1.63 30.46
C HIS A 38 -13.58 -0.22 29.88
N ARG A 39 -12.62 0.55 30.43
CA ARG A 39 -12.22 1.84 29.86
C ARG A 39 -11.29 1.61 28.67
N GLN A 40 -11.40 2.49 27.67
CA GLN A 40 -10.50 2.51 26.52
C GLN A 40 -9.08 2.92 26.95
N THR A 41 -8.13 2.03 26.71
CA THR A 41 -6.69 2.21 26.99
C THR A 41 -5.88 2.51 25.74
N ILE A 42 -6.46 2.35 24.55
CA ILE A 42 -5.82 2.59 23.25
C ILE A 42 -6.72 3.47 22.42
N GLU A 43 -6.16 4.52 21.85
CA GLU A 43 -6.84 5.41 20.92
C GLU A 43 -6.10 5.43 19.58
N ARG A 44 -6.87 5.49 18.49
CA ARG A 44 -6.37 5.48 17.12
C ARG A 44 -6.89 6.70 16.39
N GLN A 45 -6.02 7.36 15.63
CA GLN A 45 -6.38 8.51 14.83
C GLN A 45 -5.71 8.46 13.47
N PHE A 46 -6.41 8.92 12.43
CA PHE A 46 -5.79 9.13 11.12
C PHE A 46 -4.72 10.20 11.20
N CYS A 47 -3.62 9.98 10.48
CA CYS A 47 -2.54 10.93 10.29
C CYS A 47 -2.15 10.98 8.82
N ASN A 48 -1.65 12.13 8.40
CA ASN A 48 -0.93 12.24 7.16
C ASN A 48 0.54 12.03 7.47
N ALA A 49 1.20 11.18 6.69
CA ALA A 49 2.64 11.00 6.79
C ALA A 49 3.38 12.26 6.31
N GLU A 50 4.68 12.34 6.60
CA GLU A 50 5.52 13.47 6.16
C GLU A 50 5.56 13.58 4.64
N ILE A 51 5.52 12.44 3.94
CA ILE A 51 5.38 12.39 2.49
C ILE A 51 3.88 12.34 2.18
N SER A 52 3.35 13.33 1.46
CA SER A 52 1.91 13.46 1.20
C SER A 52 1.33 12.33 0.33
N GLU A 53 2.15 11.73 -0.53
CA GLU A 53 1.73 10.69 -1.48
C GLU A 53 2.74 9.55 -1.49
N CYS A 54 2.25 8.33 -1.29
CA CYS A 54 3.07 7.15 -1.54
C CYS A 54 3.32 7.02 -3.03
N ARG A 55 4.58 6.77 -3.39
CA ARG A 55 5.00 6.52 -4.76
C ARG A 55 4.63 5.09 -5.16
N ASP A 56 3.38 4.71 -4.96
CA ASP A 56 2.87 3.42 -5.38
C ASP A 56 2.21 3.59 -6.75
N SER A 57 2.95 3.05 -7.73
CA SER A 57 2.57 2.59 -9.06
C SER A 57 1.08 2.60 -9.42
N ASP A 58 0.82 3.09 -10.64
CA ASP A 58 -0.42 3.01 -11.44
C ASP A 58 -1.46 4.15 -11.32
N ALA A 59 -1.34 5.11 -10.39
CA ALA A 59 -2.35 6.17 -10.23
C ALA A 59 -1.89 7.63 -10.45
N PHE A 60 -0.62 7.89 -10.79
CA PHE A 60 -0.11 9.27 -10.95
C PHE A 60 -0.18 9.82 -12.39
N ASN A 61 -0.92 9.22 -13.31
CA ASN A 61 -1.20 9.95 -14.55
C ASN A 61 -2.53 9.51 -15.13
N SER A 62 -3.56 10.31 -14.86
CA SER A 62 -4.76 10.35 -15.71
C SER A 62 -4.41 10.61 -17.19
N LYS A 63 -3.18 11.07 -17.49
CA LYS A 63 -2.61 11.20 -18.84
C LYS A 63 -1.88 9.96 -19.39
N CYS A 64 -1.63 8.94 -18.57
CA CYS A 64 -0.93 7.71 -18.96
C CYS A 64 -1.88 6.52 -18.80
N SER A 65 -3.11 6.68 -19.30
CA SER A 65 -4.09 5.60 -19.30
C SER A 65 -3.59 4.46 -20.20
N VAL A 66 -3.53 3.24 -19.66
CA VAL A 66 -3.06 2.06 -20.40
C VAL A 66 -4.22 1.16 -20.81
N SER A 67 -4.02 0.42 -21.89
CA SER A 67 -4.93 -0.60 -22.38
C SER A 67 -5.02 -1.76 -21.38
N GLY A 68 -6.04 -2.60 -21.56
CA GLY A 68 -5.99 -3.93 -20.95
C GLY A 68 -4.71 -4.66 -21.37
N TRP A 69 -4.22 -5.54 -20.50
CA TRP A 69 -3.11 -6.42 -20.83
C TRP A 69 -3.48 -7.37 -21.97
N SER A 70 -2.54 -7.62 -22.88
CA SER A 70 -2.67 -8.70 -23.86
C SER A 70 -2.77 -10.06 -23.15
N PRO A 71 -3.30 -11.09 -23.83
CA PRO A 71 -3.12 -12.46 -23.35
C PRO A 71 -1.63 -12.76 -23.18
N TRP A 72 -1.34 -13.68 -22.26
CA TRP A 72 0.01 -14.19 -22.07
C TRP A 72 0.45 -14.96 -23.31
N THR A 73 1.72 -14.78 -23.72
CA THR A 73 2.34 -15.67 -24.70
C THR A 73 2.41 -17.10 -24.17
N GLU A 74 2.55 -18.05 -25.10
CA GLU A 74 2.88 -19.42 -24.74
C GLU A 74 4.18 -19.46 -23.92
N CYS A 75 4.30 -20.51 -23.10
CA CYS A 75 5.52 -20.74 -22.35
C CYS A 75 6.68 -20.96 -23.30
N SER A 76 7.82 -20.33 -23.01
CA SER A 76 9.05 -20.50 -23.81
C SER A 76 9.57 -21.94 -23.82
N VAL A 77 9.05 -22.81 -22.97
CA VAL A 77 9.40 -24.23 -22.88
C VAL A 77 8.14 -25.08 -22.88
N THR A 78 8.28 -26.28 -23.41
CA THR A 78 7.25 -27.34 -23.38
C THR A 78 7.50 -28.38 -22.29
N CYS A 79 8.60 -28.26 -21.54
CA CYS A 79 8.86 -29.04 -20.36
C CYS A 79 9.73 -28.25 -19.36
N GLY A 80 9.29 -28.18 -18.10
CA GLY A 80 10.06 -27.52 -17.04
C GLY A 80 9.81 -26.01 -16.96
N TYR A 81 10.75 -25.26 -16.38
CA TYR A 81 10.56 -23.83 -16.14
C TYR A 81 10.86 -23.00 -17.39
N GLY A 82 9.88 -22.20 -17.81
CA GLY A 82 10.01 -21.22 -18.88
C GLY A 82 9.51 -19.85 -18.45
N THR A 83 9.46 -18.95 -19.41
CA THR A 83 8.94 -17.60 -19.22
C THR A 83 7.82 -17.35 -20.21
N ARG A 84 6.80 -16.64 -19.75
CA ARG A 84 5.76 -16.08 -20.60
C ARG A 84 5.72 -14.57 -20.42
N SER A 85 5.34 -13.86 -21.46
CA SER A 85 5.28 -12.41 -21.45
C SER A 85 3.90 -11.92 -21.89
N ARG A 86 3.52 -10.74 -21.44
CA ARG A 86 2.36 -10.01 -21.95
C ARG A 86 2.70 -8.53 -22.05
N SER A 87 2.02 -7.84 -22.95
CA SER A 87 2.24 -6.42 -23.19
C SER A 87 0.93 -5.63 -23.12
N ARG A 88 1.02 -4.36 -22.77
CA ARG A 88 -0.07 -3.37 -22.87
C ARG A 88 0.46 -2.11 -23.53
N ILE A 89 -0.41 -1.30 -24.09
CA ILE A 89 -0.07 -0.03 -24.73
C ILE A 89 -0.76 1.13 -24.01
N PHE A 90 -0.34 2.37 -24.24
CA PHE A 90 -1.10 3.54 -23.80
C PHE A 90 -2.37 3.69 -24.64
N LYS A 91 -3.51 3.98 -24.01
CA LYS A 91 -4.79 4.24 -24.69
C LYS A 91 -4.82 5.63 -25.30
N GLU A 92 -4.28 6.61 -24.60
CA GLU A 92 -4.18 7.99 -25.04
C GLU A 92 -2.70 8.35 -25.15
N PHE A 93 -2.20 8.41 -26.38
CA PHE A 93 -0.85 8.89 -26.68
C PHE A 93 -0.99 10.33 -27.14
N ASP A 94 -1.03 11.28 -26.20
CA ASP A 94 -0.99 12.68 -26.59
C ASP A 94 0.45 12.98 -27.06
N SER A 95 0.56 13.41 -28.32
CA SER A 95 1.79 13.45 -29.12
C SER A 95 2.74 14.60 -28.73
N ASN A 96 2.83 14.91 -27.44
CA ASN A 96 3.62 15.99 -26.87
C ASN A 96 4.55 15.45 -25.79
N ASN A 97 5.56 14.68 -26.20
CA ASN A 97 6.82 14.44 -25.47
C ASN A 97 6.72 14.28 -23.92
N ASP A 98 5.64 13.69 -23.42
CA ASP A 98 5.43 13.44 -22.01
C ASP A 98 5.90 12.00 -21.76
N THR A 99 7.16 11.86 -21.37
CA THR A 99 7.72 10.59 -20.93
C THR A 99 6.94 10.14 -19.69
N CYS A 100 5.99 9.21 -19.83
CA CYS A 100 5.31 8.56 -18.70
C CYS A 100 6.36 7.78 -17.88
N PRO A 101 6.89 8.36 -16.78
CA PRO A 101 7.95 7.71 -16.04
C PRO A 101 7.27 6.69 -15.11
N ASN A 102 7.75 5.44 -15.11
CA ASN A 102 7.23 4.35 -14.27
C ASN A 102 5.90 3.72 -14.73
N VAL A 103 5.70 3.52 -16.04
CA VAL A 103 4.63 2.64 -16.52
C VAL A 103 5.23 1.40 -17.17
N GLU A 104 4.96 0.24 -16.58
CA GLU A 104 5.35 -1.04 -17.16
C GLU A 104 4.40 -1.42 -18.31
N LEU A 105 4.94 -1.43 -19.52
CA LEU A 105 4.22 -1.86 -20.73
C LEU A 105 4.40 -3.36 -21.02
N ILE A 106 5.39 -4.00 -20.41
CA ILE A 106 5.72 -5.42 -20.63
C ILE A 106 5.88 -6.08 -19.28
N ARG A 107 5.17 -7.20 -19.07
CA ARG A 107 5.29 -8.03 -17.88
C ARG A 107 5.76 -9.43 -18.28
N LYS A 108 6.71 -9.97 -17.52
CA LYS A 108 7.21 -11.35 -17.66
C LYS A 108 6.95 -12.12 -16.38
N ASP A 109 6.30 -13.28 -16.50
CA ASP A 109 6.08 -14.20 -15.40
C ASP A 109 6.73 -15.55 -15.74
N ILE A 110 7.17 -16.26 -14.71
CA ILE A 110 7.65 -17.64 -14.82
C ILE A 110 6.44 -18.54 -15.08
N CYS A 111 6.59 -19.51 -15.97
CA CYS A 111 5.59 -20.53 -16.18
C CYS A 111 6.25 -21.92 -16.27
N ILE A 112 5.44 -22.96 -16.16
CA ILE A 112 5.89 -24.35 -16.23
C ILE A 112 5.17 -24.98 -17.43
N GLY A 113 5.96 -25.53 -18.34
CA GLY A 113 5.51 -26.24 -19.55
C GLY A 113 5.34 -27.72 -19.31
#